data_AF-A0A8T1Q5J8-F1
#
_entry.id   AF-A0A8T1Q5J8-F1
#
_cell.length_a   1.000
_cell.length_b   1.000
_cell.length_c   1.000
_cell.angle_alpha   90.00
_cell.angle_beta   90.00
_cell.angle_gamma   90.00
#
_symmetry.space_group_name_H-M   'P 1'
#
loop_
_entity.id
_entity.type
_entity.pdbx_description
1 polymer ?
#
loop_
_entity_poly.entity_id
_entity_poly.type
_entity_poly.pdbx_seq_one_letter_code
_entity_poly.pdbx_strand_id
1 'polypeptide(L)'
;MSLKISLAIHVTNIDENPFILSSQTCPYELIAPHSFYFDLMHMPWLSNAVYCPAPYRNKQKFWDQLEKVTESFYGPIFTIGDFNSVLFQSEKLGGFPIACTSSPKGLQLYMEKFGFMDLVFSDLSRIRERLDQGISNISWSNLFPESNVYNLNRTAFDHSHILLNTSNPNSSPKSFKFEEFWTYNPTIHDVIRDAWKQNFNGTPAFVLTKKLKAAKNTLKIWNQTSFVKIQTRIRMLNQALQKVQTQDPSQVPSNLENDLKEQLNETLKKKESLWKQKSRITWLTTIDLTTNFIHTSTIVRRRRNRIGSLKIGNGNWTFDQNVMNNKFQEHFQRIYQTSNPIISEDLKNLFPTKINENENLFLSHVPSEMEIWDVVKQTPSTKAPGPDGFTKLFYKIYWEVIKIDLVAAIQNFFINGKLLKELNHTNIALIPKKDSPNKVHNFIPISLSNVCYKFILLLPVDSFRTTLL
;
A
#
# COMPACT_ATOMS: atom_id res chain seq x y z
N MET A 1 -7.37 19.41 9.50
CA MET A 1 -8.77 19.88 9.44
C MET A 1 -9.54 18.91 8.55
N SER A 2 -10.53 18.22 9.10
CA SER A 2 -11.28 17.13 8.45
C SER A 2 -12.40 17.69 7.57
N LEU A 3 -12.35 17.46 6.26
CA LEU A 3 -13.51 17.68 5.39
C LEU A 3 -14.40 16.43 5.43
N LYS A 4 -15.54 16.53 6.12
CA LYS A 4 -16.70 15.65 5.91
C LYS A 4 -17.62 16.38 4.96
N ILE A 5 -17.61 16.01 3.68
CA ILE A 5 -18.58 16.50 2.72
C ILE A 5 -19.71 15.48 2.68
N SER A 6 -20.84 15.80 3.29
CA SER A 6 -22.09 15.05 3.12
C SER A 6 -22.82 15.64 1.93
N LEU A 7 -22.77 14.99 0.76
CA LEU A 7 -23.58 15.40 -0.38
C LEU A 7 -24.96 14.72 -0.25
N ALA A 8 -25.97 15.50 0.12
CA ALA A 8 -27.36 15.08 -0.02
C ALA A 8 -27.82 15.49 -1.43
N ILE A 9 -27.79 14.56 -2.38
CA ILE A 9 -28.44 14.78 -3.68
C ILE A 9 -29.91 14.42 -3.48
N HIS A 10 -30.74 15.44 -3.26
CA HIS A 10 -32.19 15.31 -3.15
C HIS A 10 -32.78 15.66 -4.51
N VAL A 11 -33.30 14.67 -5.24
CA VAL A 11 -34.10 14.90 -6.46
C VAL A 11 -35.47 14.30 -6.20
N THR A 12 -36.36 15.07 -5.57
CA THR A 12 -37.78 14.74 -5.52
C THR A 12 -38.44 15.35 -6.75
N ASN A 13 -38.94 14.49 -7.63
CA ASN A 13 -39.79 14.89 -8.73
C ASN A 13 -41.24 14.83 -8.25
N ILE A 14 -41.93 15.97 -8.25
CA ILE A 14 -43.36 16.24 -8.45
C ILE A 14 -43.50 17.74 -8.09
N ASP A 15 -44.12 18.48 -9.00
CA ASP A 15 -44.17 19.94 -9.08
C ASP A 15 -44.46 20.70 -7.77
N GLU A 16 -43.97 21.96 -7.75
CA GLU A 16 -44.26 23.08 -6.83
C GLU A 16 -43.35 23.30 -5.58
N ASN A 17 -42.10 23.73 -5.85
CA ASN A 17 -41.19 24.67 -5.12
C ASN A 17 -41.26 24.84 -3.57
N PRO A 18 -40.11 24.92 -2.85
CA PRO A 18 -39.16 26.05 -3.01
C PRO A 18 -37.62 25.77 -2.84
N PHE A 19 -36.82 26.32 -3.77
CA PHE A 19 -35.60 27.19 -3.67
C PHE A 19 -34.77 27.31 -2.34
N ILE A 20 -33.43 27.51 -2.25
CA ILE A 20 -32.31 27.97 -3.12
C ILE A 20 -30.92 27.55 -2.53
N LEU A 21 -29.96 27.17 -3.38
CA LEU A 21 -28.62 27.80 -3.47
C LEU A 21 -28.51 28.31 -4.91
N SER A 22 -28.30 29.62 -5.08
CA SER A 22 -28.80 30.51 -6.16
C SER A 22 -27.99 30.46 -7.46
N SER A 23 -28.44 30.87 -8.65
CA SER A 23 -29.75 31.02 -9.31
C SER A 23 -29.45 31.54 -10.74
N GLN A 24 -29.88 30.86 -11.78
CA GLN A 24 -30.55 31.50 -12.93
C GLN A 24 -31.27 30.41 -13.72
N THR A 25 -32.58 30.56 -13.78
CA THR A 25 -33.57 29.65 -14.37
C THR A 25 -33.49 29.66 -15.89
N CYS A 26 -33.44 28.49 -16.52
CA CYS A 26 -33.90 28.28 -17.89
C CYS A 26 -34.48 26.85 -18.01
N PRO A 27 -35.69 26.66 -18.54
CA PRO A 27 -36.22 25.33 -18.80
C PRO A 27 -35.54 24.78 -20.05
N TYR A 28 -35.09 23.52 -19.99
CA TYR A 28 -34.38 22.81 -21.07
C TYR A 28 -32.92 23.19 -21.32
N GLU A 29 -32.07 23.14 -20.30
CA GLU A 29 -30.62 23.01 -20.45
C GLU A 29 -30.01 22.51 -19.14
N LEU A 30 -28.77 22.02 -19.14
CA LEU A 30 -28.12 21.38 -17.99
C LEU A 30 -28.42 22.12 -16.68
N ILE A 31 -28.77 21.36 -15.63
CA ILE A 31 -28.40 21.79 -14.28
C ILE A 31 -26.88 21.81 -14.28
N ALA A 32 -26.31 23.02 -14.29
CA ALA A 32 -24.89 23.28 -14.43
C ALA A 32 -24.05 22.32 -13.58
N PRO A 33 -22.89 21.81 -14.06
CA PRO A 33 -21.96 21.11 -13.19
C PRO A 33 -21.57 22.08 -12.07
N HIS A 34 -21.96 21.77 -10.83
CA HIS A 34 -21.54 22.58 -9.70
C HIS A 34 -20.07 22.24 -9.42
N SER A 35 -19.18 22.97 -10.08
CA SER A 35 -17.74 22.89 -9.93
C SER A 35 -17.34 23.57 -8.62
N PHE A 36 -17.15 22.80 -7.56
CA PHE A 36 -16.59 23.34 -6.32
C PHE A 36 -15.05 23.39 -6.42
N TYR A 37 -14.47 24.59 -6.32
CA TYR A 37 -13.03 24.82 -6.25
C TYR A 37 -12.60 24.80 -4.77
N PHE A 38 -11.79 23.84 -4.37
CA PHE A 38 -11.25 23.80 -2.99
C PHE A 38 -9.74 24.03 -2.98
N ASP A 39 -9.34 25.19 -2.44
CA ASP A 39 -7.95 25.61 -2.31
C ASP A 39 -7.33 25.04 -1.02
N LEU A 40 -6.98 23.76 -1.05
CA LEU A 40 -6.28 23.10 0.05
C LEU A 40 -5.27 22.11 -0.54
N MET A 41 -4.09 22.67 -0.89
CA MET A 41 -2.78 22.03 -1.16
C MET A 41 -2.07 22.64 -2.40
N HIS A 42 -1.97 23.97 -2.52
CA HIS A 42 -1.23 24.67 -3.61
C HIS A 42 -1.55 24.23 -5.07
N MET A 43 -2.56 23.37 -5.28
CA MET A 43 -3.00 22.82 -6.55
C MET A 43 -4.51 22.70 -6.51
N PRO A 44 -5.24 23.43 -7.36
CA PRO A 44 -6.68 23.32 -7.44
C PRO A 44 -7.12 21.97 -8.00
N TRP A 45 -8.30 21.50 -7.59
CA TRP A 45 -8.92 20.28 -8.12
C TRP A 45 -10.42 20.49 -8.34
N LEU A 46 -10.98 19.73 -9.28
CA LEU A 46 -12.38 19.84 -9.71
C LEU A 46 -13.21 18.71 -9.09
N SER A 47 -14.34 19.07 -8.49
CA SER A 47 -15.37 18.11 -8.04
C SER A 47 -16.63 18.28 -8.88
N ASN A 48 -17.11 17.20 -9.51
CA ASN A 48 -18.35 17.15 -10.26
C ASN A 48 -19.39 16.33 -9.50
N ALA A 49 -20.60 16.86 -9.31
CA ALA A 49 -21.75 16.09 -8.87
C ALA A 49 -22.65 15.82 -10.09
N VAL A 50 -23.00 14.56 -10.35
CA VAL A 50 -23.72 14.17 -11.58
C VAL A 50 -25.01 13.42 -11.31
N TYR A 51 -25.98 13.66 -12.17
CA TYR A 51 -27.21 12.87 -12.29
C TYR A 51 -27.45 12.59 -13.78
N CYS A 52 -27.07 11.40 -14.23
CA CYS A 52 -27.19 10.98 -15.61
C CYS A 52 -28.66 10.64 -15.91
N PRO A 53 -29.25 11.10 -17.02
CA PRO A 53 -30.65 10.79 -17.34
C PRO A 53 -30.88 9.28 -17.55
N ALA A 54 -31.95 8.74 -16.96
CA ALA A 54 -32.38 7.36 -17.24
C ALA A 54 -32.72 7.09 -18.73
N PRO A 55 -33.38 8.02 -19.48
CA PRO A 55 -33.72 7.78 -20.89
C PRO A 55 -32.50 7.76 -21.82
N TYR A 56 -32.39 6.70 -22.64
CA TYR A 56 -31.26 6.49 -23.56
C TYR A 56 -30.98 7.70 -24.49
N ARG A 57 -32.03 8.32 -25.02
CA ARG A 57 -31.93 9.45 -25.96
C ARG A 57 -31.19 10.66 -25.37
N ASN A 58 -31.19 10.80 -24.04
CA ASN A 58 -30.58 11.93 -23.34
C ASN A 58 -29.18 11.59 -22.80
N LYS A 59 -28.81 10.31 -22.72
CA LYS A 59 -27.50 9.88 -22.21
C LYS A 59 -26.35 10.36 -23.10
N GLN A 60 -26.50 10.33 -24.42
CA GLN A 60 -25.43 10.75 -25.34
C GLN A 60 -25.06 12.21 -25.14
N LYS A 61 -26.07 13.11 -25.09
CA LYS A 61 -25.86 14.53 -24.80
C LYS A 61 -25.22 14.77 -23.43
N PHE A 62 -25.63 14.01 -22.42
CA PHE A 62 -25.03 14.07 -21.08
C PHE A 62 -23.53 13.72 -21.10
N TRP A 63 -23.15 12.63 -21.77
CA TRP A 63 -21.74 12.25 -21.90
C TRP A 63 -20.95 13.32 -22.64
N ASP A 64 -21.41 13.79 -23.80
CA ASP A 64 -20.73 14.84 -24.58
C ASP A 64 -20.48 16.12 -23.75
N GLN A 65 -21.42 16.47 -22.87
CA GLN A 65 -21.30 17.63 -21.98
C GLN A 65 -20.31 17.38 -20.83
N LEU A 66 -20.38 16.20 -20.21
CA LEU A 66 -19.44 15.81 -19.14
C LEU A 66 -18.00 15.74 -19.67
N GLU A 67 -17.81 15.28 -20.91
CA GLU A 67 -16.52 15.29 -21.59
C GLU A 67 -15.98 16.71 -21.75
N LYS A 68 -16.78 17.66 -22.25
CA LYS A 68 -16.37 19.06 -22.40
C LYS A 68 -15.96 19.71 -21.08
N VAL A 69 -16.71 19.45 -20.00
CA VAL A 69 -16.38 19.96 -18.67
C VAL A 69 -15.04 19.39 -18.19
N THR A 70 -14.80 18.11 -18.46
CA THR A 70 -13.56 17.43 -18.06
C THR A 70 -12.37 17.90 -18.89
N GLU A 71 -12.54 18.13 -20.19
CA GLU A 71 -11.53 18.69 -21.09
C GLU A 71 -11.19 20.14 -20.74
N SER A 72 -12.14 20.90 -20.17
CA SER A 72 -11.92 22.28 -19.76
C SER A 72 -10.99 22.45 -18.56
N PHE A 73 -10.68 21.37 -17.83
CA PHE A 73 -9.85 21.42 -16.63
C PHE A 73 -8.66 20.47 -16.70
N TYR A 74 -7.46 21.05 -16.75
CA TYR A 74 -6.22 20.28 -16.68
C TYR A 74 -5.75 20.15 -15.22
N GLY A 75 -6.13 19.05 -14.55
CA GLY A 75 -5.76 18.84 -13.15
C GLY A 75 -6.43 17.64 -12.47
N PRO A 76 -6.40 17.55 -11.14
CA PRO A 76 -7.08 16.51 -10.37
C PRO A 76 -8.61 16.65 -10.45
N ILE A 77 -9.32 15.60 -10.86
CA ILE A 77 -10.78 15.59 -11.04
C ILE A 77 -11.40 14.42 -10.28
N PHE A 78 -12.50 14.70 -9.59
CA PHE A 78 -13.38 13.73 -8.96
C PHE A 78 -14.82 13.96 -9.41
N THR A 79 -15.54 12.91 -9.78
CA THR A 79 -16.95 12.96 -10.17
C THR A 79 -17.74 11.96 -9.33
N ILE A 80 -18.84 12.40 -8.73
CA ILE A 80 -19.69 11.58 -7.85
C ILE A 80 -21.17 11.77 -8.18
N GLY A 81 -21.97 10.72 -8.06
CA GLY A 81 -23.42 10.81 -8.18
C GLY A 81 -24.03 9.62 -8.91
N ASP A 82 -25.24 9.79 -9.38
CA ASP A 82 -26.00 8.74 -10.07
C ASP A 82 -25.66 8.76 -11.56
N PHE A 83 -24.95 7.75 -12.04
CA PHE A 83 -24.59 7.61 -13.44
C PHE A 83 -25.64 6.88 -14.28
N ASN A 84 -26.71 6.35 -13.67
CA ASN A 84 -27.75 5.57 -14.32
C ASN A 84 -27.17 4.52 -15.31
N SER A 85 -26.00 3.95 -14.95
CA SER A 85 -25.20 3.05 -15.78
C SER A 85 -24.38 2.13 -14.89
N VAL A 86 -24.34 0.84 -15.23
CA VAL A 86 -23.55 -0.19 -14.55
C VAL A 86 -22.36 -0.59 -15.43
N LEU A 87 -21.19 -0.83 -14.83
CA LEU A 87 -19.96 -1.21 -15.54
C LEU A 87 -19.90 -2.72 -15.81
N PHE A 88 -20.41 -3.53 -14.88
CA PHE A 88 -20.33 -4.99 -14.97
C PHE A 88 -21.68 -5.66 -14.66
N GLN A 89 -21.93 -6.83 -15.28
CA GLN A 89 -23.11 -7.66 -14.96
C GLN A 89 -23.16 -8.09 -13.50
N SER A 90 -22.00 -8.23 -12.85
CA SER A 90 -21.90 -8.51 -11.41
C SER A 90 -22.45 -7.39 -10.52
N GLU A 91 -22.65 -6.18 -11.07
CA GLU A 91 -23.20 -5.02 -10.36
C GLU A 91 -24.73 -4.92 -10.47
N LYS A 92 -25.34 -5.87 -11.20
CA LYS A 92 -26.79 -6.02 -11.32
C LYS A 92 -27.23 -7.36 -10.74
N LEU A 93 -28.09 -7.31 -9.72
CA LEU A 93 -28.73 -8.48 -9.12
C LEU A 93 -30.23 -8.45 -9.42
N GLY A 94 -30.71 -9.34 -10.30
CA GLY A 94 -32.12 -9.46 -10.71
C GLY A 94 -32.46 -8.74 -12.03
N GLY A 95 -33.61 -9.05 -12.62
CA GLY A 95 -34.06 -8.52 -13.91
C GLY A 95 -33.36 -9.13 -15.14
N PHE A 96 -33.63 -8.59 -16.33
CA PHE A 96 -33.00 -9.04 -17.57
C PHE A 96 -31.47 -8.76 -17.58
N PRO A 97 -30.65 -9.67 -18.15
CA PRO A 97 -29.22 -9.44 -18.35
C PRO A 97 -28.93 -8.16 -19.15
N ILE A 98 -27.75 -7.54 -18.95
CA ILE A 98 -27.33 -6.26 -19.56
C ILE A 98 -27.24 -6.31 -21.10
N ALA A 99 -27.44 -7.47 -21.73
CA ALA A 99 -27.42 -7.60 -23.18
C ALA A 99 -28.85 -7.68 -23.74
N CYS A 100 -29.41 -6.53 -24.13
CA CYS A 100 -30.27 -6.34 -25.30
C CYS A 100 -30.84 -4.92 -25.26
N THR A 101 -30.47 -4.08 -26.23
CA THR A 101 -30.89 -2.68 -26.44
C THR A 101 -30.09 -1.59 -25.68
N SER A 102 -29.15 -0.98 -26.43
CA SER A 102 -28.74 0.44 -26.29
C SER A 102 -27.69 0.80 -25.22
N SER A 103 -26.41 0.67 -25.59
CA SER A 103 -25.15 1.16 -24.96
C SER A 103 -24.98 1.08 -23.43
N PRO A 104 -24.40 -0.01 -22.90
CA PRO A 104 -23.82 -0.02 -21.55
C PRO A 104 -22.42 0.61 -21.48
N LYS A 105 -21.90 1.24 -22.54
CA LYS A 105 -20.48 1.63 -22.63
C LYS A 105 -20.18 3.10 -22.39
N GLY A 106 -21.17 3.98 -22.19
CA GLY A 106 -20.93 5.43 -22.04
C GLY A 106 -19.98 5.77 -20.88
N LEU A 107 -20.25 5.24 -19.69
CA LEU A 107 -19.40 5.41 -18.53
C LEU A 107 -18.02 4.75 -18.72
N GLN A 108 -17.98 3.53 -19.27
CA GLN A 108 -16.73 2.83 -19.53
C GLN A 108 -15.83 3.60 -20.51
N LEU A 109 -16.39 4.07 -21.63
CA LEU A 109 -15.67 4.85 -22.64
C LEU A 109 -15.19 6.18 -22.07
N TYR A 110 -16.02 6.86 -21.27
CA TYR A 110 -15.64 8.08 -20.56
C TYR A 110 -14.46 7.81 -19.60
N MET A 111 -14.52 6.73 -18.82
CA MET A 111 -13.44 6.36 -17.91
C MET A 111 -12.15 5.98 -18.64
N GLU A 112 -12.24 5.25 -19.75
CA GLU A 112 -11.12 4.88 -20.60
C GLU A 112 -10.47 6.12 -21.26
N LYS A 113 -11.29 7.06 -21.76
CA LYS A 113 -10.83 8.30 -22.41
C LYS A 113 -10.03 9.19 -21.46
N PHE A 114 -10.47 9.36 -20.22
CA PHE A 114 -9.82 10.27 -19.26
C PHE A 114 -8.94 9.57 -18.21
N GLY A 115 -8.81 8.24 -18.27
CA GLY A 115 -8.04 7.46 -17.30
C GLY A 115 -8.62 7.51 -15.88
N PHE A 116 -9.94 7.53 -15.76
CA PHE A 116 -10.62 7.58 -14.48
C PHE A 116 -10.69 6.17 -13.86
N MET A 117 -10.56 6.13 -12.54
CA MET A 117 -10.71 4.93 -11.74
C MET A 117 -11.96 5.03 -10.87
N ASP A 118 -12.67 3.93 -10.82
CA ASP A 118 -13.81 3.73 -9.94
C ASP A 118 -13.37 3.56 -8.48
N LEU A 119 -14.02 4.28 -7.57
CA LEU A 119 -13.89 4.13 -6.13
C LEU A 119 -14.93 3.10 -5.67
N VAL A 120 -14.56 1.82 -5.76
CA VAL A 120 -15.43 0.67 -5.50
C VAL A 120 -16.07 0.69 -4.09
N PHE A 121 -17.37 0.40 -4.02
CA PHE A 121 -18.21 0.41 -2.81
C PHE A 121 -18.09 -0.83 -1.91
N SER A 122 -18.62 -0.69 -0.69
CA SER A 122 -18.94 -1.80 0.22
C SER A 122 -20.44 -1.78 0.53
N ASP A 123 -21.25 -2.56 -0.21
CA ASP A 123 -22.71 -2.44 -0.12
C ASP A 123 -23.45 -3.66 0.49
N LEU A 124 -24.61 -3.34 1.07
CA LEU A 124 -25.44 -4.09 2.01
C LEU A 124 -26.84 -4.44 1.44
N SER A 125 -27.14 -5.67 0.99
CA SER A 125 -28.50 -6.28 0.75
C SER A 125 -29.17 -6.19 -0.65
N ARG A 126 -30.40 -6.75 -0.80
CA ARG A 126 -30.94 -7.49 -1.99
C ARG A 126 -31.61 -6.66 -3.10
N ILE A 127 -31.44 -7.15 -4.35
CA ILE A 127 -31.82 -6.66 -5.71
C ILE A 127 -31.40 -5.20 -5.97
N ARG A 128 -30.35 -5.02 -6.78
CA ARG A 128 -29.63 -3.75 -6.95
C ARG A 128 -29.00 -3.61 -8.33
N GLU A 129 -29.04 -2.38 -8.84
CA GLU A 129 -28.11 -1.88 -9.86
C GLU A 129 -27.23 -0.82 -9.20
N ARG A 130 -25.92 -0.84 -9.47
CA ARG A 130 -24.95 0.11 -8.91
C ARG A 130 -24.91 1.39 -9.77
N LEU A 131 -25.90 2.26 -9.56
CA LEU A 131 -26.04 3.50 -10.34
C LEU A 131 -25.28 4.68 -9.70
N ASP A 132 -25.31 4.76 -8.37
CA ASP A 132 -24.49 5.69 -7.59
C ASP A 132 -23.01 5.28 -7.66
N GLN A 133 -22.15 6.16 -8.20
CA GLN A 133 -20.71 5.91 -8.37
C GLN A 133 -19.87 7.14 -8.05
N GLY A 134 -18.62 6.89 -7.64
CA GLY A 134 -17.60 7.91 -7.48
C GLY A 134 -16.38 7.53 -8.32
N ILE A 135 -16.03 8.35 -9.30
CA ILE A 135 -14.90 8.13 -10.21
C ILE A 135 -13.89 9.26 -10.06
N SER A 136 -12.60 8.96 -10.17
CA SER A 136 -11.53 9.96 -10.04
C SER A 136 -10.42 9.72 -11.06
N ASN A 137 -9.79 10.78 -11.54
CA ASN A 137 -8.55 10.61 -12.29
C ASN A 137 -7.35 10.29 -11.38
N ILE A 138 -6.26 9.86 -11.99
CA ILE A 138 -5.02 9.47 -11.29
C ILE A 138 -4.47 10.62 -10.44
N SER A 139 -4.49 11.84 -10.98
CA SER A 139 -4.03 13.05 -10.29
C SER A 139 -4.76 13.29 -8.98
N TRP A 140 -6.09 13.08 -8.94
CA TRP A 140 -6.89 13.22 -7.72
C TRP A 140 -6.65 12.07 -6.74
N SER A 141 -6.58 10.83 -7.25
CA SER A 141 -6.26 9.66 -6.43
C SER A 141 -4.86 9.74 -5.79
N ASN A 142 -3.91 10.46 -6.39
CA ASN A 142 -2.60 10.74 -5.79
C ASN A 142 -2.67 11.77 -4.65
N LEU A 143 -3.57 12.75 -4.72
CA LEU A 143 -3.80 13.74 -3.65
C LEU A 143 -4.52 13.11 -2.46
N PHE A 144 -5.50 12.23 -2.73
CA PHE A 144 -6.29 11.55 -1.70
C PHE A 144 -6.18 10.01 -1.83
N PRO A 145 -5.00 9.42 -1.57
CA PRO A 145 -4.79 7.98 -1.73
C PRO A 145 -5.67 7.14 -0.78
N GLU A 146 -6.06 7.72 0.35
CA GLU A 146 -6.84 7.09 1.42
C GLU A 146 -8.33 7.49 1.38
N SER A 147 -8.82 8.08 0.29
CA SER A 147 -10.23 8.44 0.15
C SER A 147 -11.14 7.21 0.00
N ASN A 148 -12.32 7.22 0.63
CA ASN A 148 -13.36 6.21 0.47
C ASN A 148 -14.72 6.85 0.19
N VAL A 149 -15.58 6.14 -0.54
CA VAL A 149 -16.98 6.53 -0.78
C VAL A 149 -17.91 5.51 -0.10
N TYR A 150 -18.93 5.98 0.62
CA TYR A 150 -19.89 5.14 1.35
C TYR A 150 -21.33 5.47 0.94
N ASN A 151 -22.18 4.45 0.76
CA ASN A 151 -23.63 4.62 0.69
C ASN A 151 -24.23 4.50 2.09
N LEU A 152 -24.86 5.56 2.58
CA LEU A 152 -25.54 5.56 3.88
C LEU A 152 -26.91 4.87 3.76
N ASN A 153 -27.36 4.29 4.87
CA ASN A 153 -28.64 3.57 4.92
C ASN A 153 -29.81 4.48 4.51
N ARG A 154 -30.76 3.91 3.76
CA ARG A 154 -32.05 4.54 3.46
C ARG A 154 -32.85 4.62 4.76
N THR A 155 -32.96 5.80 5.34
CA THR A 155 -33.72 6.01 6.58
C THR A 155 -35.10 6.64 6.33
N ALA A 156 -35.30 7.33 5.19
CA ALA A 156 -36.59 7.93 4.82
C ALA A 156 -36.80 8.21 3.31
N PHE A 157 -35.76 8.03 2.47
CA PHE A 157 -35.78 8.39 1.04
C PHE A 157 -35.54 7.17 0.13
N ASP A 158 -36.02 7.27 -1.10
CA ASP A 158 -35.85 6.31 -2.19
C ASP A 158 -34.39 6.16 -2.66
N HIS A 159 -33.54 7.14 -2.35
CA HIS A 159 -32.09 7.14 -2.62
C HIS A 159 -31.22 7.03 -1.35
N SER A 160 -30.07 6.35 -1.46
CA SER A 160 -29.06 6.27 -0.40
C SER A 160 -28.06 7.43 -0.52
N HIS A 161 -27.79 8.16 0.57
CA HIS A 161 -26.80 9.25 0.54
C HIS A 161 -25.39 8.74 0.24
N ILE A 162 -24.64 9.46 -0.59
CA ILE A 162 -23.23 9.17 -0.90
C ILE A 162 -22.32 10.04 -0.04
N LEU A 163 -21.44 9.42 0.76
CA LEU A 163 -20.47 10.09 1.61
C LEU A 163 -19.05 9.87 1.08
N LEU A 164 -18.37 10.95 0.67
CA LEU A 164 -16.93 10.93 0.41
C LEU A 164 -16.17 11.24 1.71
N ASN A 165 -15.32 10.31 2.12
CA ASN A 165 -14.40 10.48 3.24
C ASN A 165 -12.96 10.59 2.73
N THR A 166 -12.37 11.79 2.80
CA THR A 166 -10.97 12.05 2.47
C THR A 166 -10.06 12.09 3.71
N SER A 167 -10.61 11.85 4.90
CA SER A 167 -9.80 11.87 6.12
C SER A 167 -8.74 10.77 6.12
N ASN A 168 -7.57 11.10 6.66
CA ASN A 168 -6.46 10.18 6.87
C ASN A 168 -6.47 9.78 8.36
N PRO A 169 -7.27 8.78 8.77
CA PRO A 169 -7.57 8.59 10.19
C PRO A 169 -6.37 8.15 11.04
N ASN A 170 -5.26 7.69 10.47
CA ASN A 170 -4.16 7.13 11.26
C ASN A 170 -2.78 7.32 10.62
N SER A 171 -2.09 8.42 10.96
CA SER A 171 -0.65 8.57 10.69
C SER A 171 0.18 7.75 11.67
N SER A 172 0.01 6.42 11.67
CA SER A 172 0.99 5.57 12.35
C SER A 172 2.35 5.75 11.66
N PRO A 173 3.45 5.92 12.41
CA PRO A 173 4.76 6.12 11.81
C PRO A 173 5.10 4.92 10.94
N LYS A 174 5.49 5.18 9.68
CA LYS A 174 5.86 4.12 8.74
C LYS A 174 6.97 3.25 9.33
N SER A 175 6.75 1.94 9.33
CA SER A 175 7.77 0.98 9.76
C SER A 175 8.98 1.03 8.84
N PHE A 176 10.17 0.95 9.44
CA PHE A 176 11.42 0.84 8.68
C PHE A 176 11.44 -0.49 7.92
N LYS A 177 11.90 -0.44 6.67
CA LYS A 177 12.20 -1.62 5.87
C LYS A 177 13.50 -1.36 5.14
N PHE A 178 14.40 -2.35 5.16
CA PHE A 178 15.60 -2.34 4.37
C PHE A 178 15.20 -2.50 2.90
N GLU A 179 15.63 -1.54 2.10
CA GLU A 179 15.30 -1.53 0.69
C GLU A 179 16.49 -2.01 -0.13
N GLU A 180 16.22 -2.94 -1.04
CA GLU A 180 17.24 -3.53 -1.93
C GLU A 180 18.04 -2.47 -2.67
N PHE A 181 17.40 -1.40 -3.12
CA PHE A 181 18.11 -0.37 -3.85
C PHE A 181 19.21 0.35 -3.08
N TRP A 182 19.17 0.34 -1.75
CA TRP A 182 20.23 0.97 -0.98
C TRP A 182 21.59 0.30 -1.23
N THR A 183 21.60 -0.98 -1.61
CA THR A 183 22.83 -1.75 -1.84
C THR A 183 23.59 -1.30 -3.08
N TYR A 184 22.94 -0.58 -4.01
CA TYR A 184 23.60 -0.04 -5.20
C TYR A 184 24.43 1.21 -4.91
N ASN A 185 24.23 1.86 -3.76
CA ASN A 185 25.04 3.00 -3.36
C ASN A 185 26.27 2.49 -2.59
N PRO A 186 27.51 2.68 -3.10
CA PRO A 186 28.71 2.18 -2.43
C PRO A 186 28.85 2.65 -0.98
N THR A 187 28.42 3.88 -0.67
CA THR A 187 28.57 4.50 0.66
C THR A 187 27.79 3.78 1.75
N ILE A 188 26.77 2.97 1.41
CA ILE A 188 25.99 2.24 2.42
C ILE A 188 26.84 1.23 3.18
N HIS A 189 27.87 0.64 2.54
CA HIS A 189 28.69 -0.40 3.15
C HIS A 189 29.47 0.18 4.34
N ASP A 190 30.03 1.38 4.18
CA ASP A 190 30.73 2.07 5.25
C ASP A 190 29.76 2.50 6.36
N VAL A 191 28.57 2.99 5.99
CA VAL A 191 27.52 3.37 6.96
C VAL A 191 27.11 2.19 7.84
N ILE A 192 26.94 1.00 7.26
CA ILE A 192 26.59 -0.21 8.02
C ILE A 192 27.77 -0.65 8.87
N ARG A 193 28.99 -0.69 8.31
CA ARG A 193 30.20 -1.06 9.04
C ARG A 193 30.42 -0.17 10.25
N ASP A 194 30.28 1.15 10.09
CA ASP A 194 30.44 2.12 11.17
C ASP A 194 29.34 2.00 12.23
N ALA A 195 28.09 1.78 11.80
CA ALA A 195 27.01 1.51 12.75
C ALA A 195 27.25 0.22 13.55
N TRP A 196 27.91 -0.77 12.95
CA TRP A 196 28.18 -2.08 13.56
C TRP A 196 29.36 -2.09 14.54
N LYS A 197 30.22 -1.06 14.51
CA LYS A 197 31.32 -0.87 15.48
C LYS A 197 30.84 -0.54 16.90
N GLN A 198 29.55 -0.22 17.08
CA GLN A 198 29.00 0.07 18.40
C GLN A 198 29.02 -1.18 19.28
N ASN A 199 29.59 -1.05 20.47
CA ASN A 199 29.68 -2.12 21.45
C ASN A 199 28.47 -2.11 22.38
N PHE A 200 27.91 -3.30 22.62
CA PHE A 200 26.81 -3.50 23.54
C PHE A 200 27.13 -4.71 24.44
N ASN A 201 26.74 -4.63 25.70
CA ASN A 201 26.93 -5.72 26.67
C ASN A 201 25.61 -6.47 26.88
N GLY A 202 25.66 -7.79 26.94
CA GLY A 202 24.50 -8.64 27.18
C GLY A 202 24.64 -10.01 26.53
N THR A 203 23.53 -10.75 26.43
CA THR A 203 23.51 -12.02 25.70
C THR A 203 23.80 -11.80 24.21
N PRO A 204 24.35 -12.77 23.47
CA PRO A 204 24.62 -12.62 22.04
C PRO A 204 23.41 -12.15 21.22
N ALA A 205 22.22 -12.70 21.51
CA ALA A 205 20.97 -12.25 20.89
C ALA A 205 20.60 -10.78 21.22
N PHE A 206 20.89 -10.32 22.43
CA PHE A 206 20.69 -8.92 22.82
C PHE A 206 21.68 -8.00 22.09
N VAL A 207 22.94 -8.38 21.99
CA VAL A 207 23.96 -7.61 21.25
C VAL A 207 23.54 -7.46 19.79
N LEU A 208 23.17 -8.56 19.13
CA LEU A 208 22.70 -8.55 17.73
C LEU A 208 21.50 -7.61 17.54
N THR A 209 20.48 -7.71 18.40
CA THR A 209 19.28 -6.85 18.29
C THR A 209 19.60 -5.37 18.51
N LYS A 210 20.52 -5.02 19.41
CA LYS A 210 20.98 -3.64 19.58
C LYS A 210 21.78 -3.13 18.38
N LYS A 211 22.69 -3.92 17.82
CA LYS A 211 23.43 -3.56 16.60
C LYS A 211 22.50 -3.37 15.40
N LEU A 212 21.53 -4.27 15.19
CA LEU A 212 20.48 -4.10 14.18
C LEU A 212 19.70 -2.80 14.39
N LYS A 213 19.33 -2.47 15.64
CA LYS A 213 18.65 -1.21 15.96
C LYS A 213 19.52 0.02 15.67
N ALA A 214 20.81 -0.04 15.96
CA ALA A 214 21.76 1.04 15.68
C ALA A 214 21.95 1.26 14.17
N ALA A 215 22.12 0.16 13.41
CA ALA A 215 22.18 0.17 11.95
C ALA A 215 20.90 0.77 11.34
N LYS A 216 19.73 0.37 11.83
CA LYS A 216 18.44 0.93 11.41
C LYS A 216 18.35 2.44 11.59
N ASN A 217 18.78 2.95 12.74
CA ASN A 217 18.75 4.40 13.01
C ASN A 217 19.70 5.16 12.08
N THR A 218 20.92 4.64 11.90
CA THR A 218 21.93 5.24 11.02
C THR A 218 21.46 5.24 9.56
N LEU A 219 20.90 4.12 9.09
CA LEU A 219 20.33 4.00 7.73
C LEU A 219 19.17 4.96 7.49
N LYS A 220 18.31 5.20 8.49
CA LYS A 220 17.23 6.20 8.37
C LYS A 220 17.79 7.60 8.14
N ILE A 221 18.80 8.00 8.91
CA ILE A 221 19.46 9.30 8.80
C ILE A 221 20.20 9.40 7.46
N TRP A 222 20.96 8.37 7.09
CA TRP A 222 21.68 8.31 5.81
C TRP A 222 20.72 8.41 4.61
N ASN A 223 19.59 7.70 4.66
CA ASN A 223 18.59 7.75 3.60
C ASN A 223 18.02 9.18 3.46
N GLN A 224 17.62 9.82 4.57
CA GLN A 224 17.12 11.20 4.53
C GLN A 224 18.18 12.17 3.99
N THR A 225 19.39 12.12 4.52
CA THR A 225 20.48 13.02 4.12
C THR A 225 20.90 12.82 2.67
N SER A 226 20.97 11.57 2.18
CA SER A 226 21.30 11.28 0.78
C SER A 226 20.27 11.85 -0.20
N PHE A 227 18.98 11.71 0.09
CA PHE A 227 17.92 12.28 -0.74
C PHE A 227 17.87 13.81 -0.66
N VAL A 228 18.05 14.39 0.53
CA VAL A 228 18.10 15.84 0.72
C VAL A 228 19.30 16.44 -0.02
N LYS A 229 20.47 15.80 0.02
CA LYS A 229 21.66 16.24 -0.73
C LYS A 229 21.41 16.31 -2.23
N ILE A 230 20.75 15.30 -2.80
CA ILE A 230 20.42 15.27 -4.24
C ILE A 230 19.41 16.36 -4.60
N GLN A 231 18.33 16.52 -3.81
CA GLN A 231 17.35 17.58 -4.05
C GLN A 231 17.93 18.98 -3.88
N THR A 232 18.84 19.15 -2.92
CA THR A 232 19.53 20.43 -2.68
C THR A 232 20.48 20.73 -3.83
N ARG A 233 21.21 19.72 -4.33
CA ARG A 233 22.07 19.87 -5.52
C ARG A 233 21.28 20.26 -6.76
N ILE A 234 20.13 19.64 -7.01
CA ILE A 234 19.23 20.02 -8.12
C ILE A 234 18.76 21.48 -7.98
N ARG A 235 18.34 21.89 -6.78
CA ARG A 235 17.92 23.28 -6.52
C ARG A 235 19.05 24.28 -6.76
N MET A 236 20.26 23.99 -6.27
CA MET A 236 21.43 24.83 -6.48
C MET A 236 21.81 24.93 -7.97
N LEU A 237 21.79 23.81 -8.70
CA LEU A 237 22.09 23.79 -10.14
C LEU A 237 21.04 24.56 -10.95
N ASN A 238 19.75 24.41 -10.63
CA ASN A 238 18.69 25.19 -11.27
C ASN A 238 18.83 26.70 -10.99
N GLN A 239 19.16 27.09 -9.76
CA GLN A 239 19.40 28.49 -9.41
C GLN A 239 20.63 29.07 -10.14
N ALA A 240 21.70 28.29 -10.25
CA ALA A 240 22.90 28.69 -10.99
C ALA A 240 22.59 28.85 -12.49
N LEU A 241 21.87 27.89 -13.08
CA LEU A 241 21.44 27.94 -14.48
C LEU A 241 20.56 29.15 -14.76
N GLN A 242 19.59 29.43 -13.88
CA GLN A 242 18.71 30.59 -14.00
C GLN A 242 19.48 31.91 -13.93
N LYS A 243 20.49 32.01 -13.06
CA LYS A 243 21.37 33.20 -12.98
C LYS A 243 22.18 33.42 -14.26
N VAL A 244 22.70 32.34 -14.85
CA VAL A 244 23.44 32.40 -16.11
C VAL A 244 22.53 32.79 -17.28
N GLN A 245 21.31 32.24 -17.34
CA GLN A 245 20.34 32.52 -18.41
C GLN A 245 19.69 33.92 -18.33
N THR A 246 19.78 34.58 -17.18
CA THR A 246 19.26 35.95 -16.98
C THR A 246 20.34 37.02 -17.14
N GLN A 247 21.60 36.63 -17.30
CA GLN A 247 22.71 37.54 -17.58
C GLN A 247 22.84 37.80 -19.08
N ASP A 248 23.46 38.95 -19.42
CA ASP A 248 23.73 39.31 -20.80
C ASP A 248 24.66 38.25 -21.45
N PRO A 249 24.31 37.68 -22.62
CA PRO A 249 25.09 36.64 -23.28
C PRO A 249 26.56 37.01 -23.54
N SER A 250 26.85 38.32 -23.61
CA SER A 250 28.20 38.86 -23.79
C SER A 250 29.12 38.72 -22.56
N GLN A 251 28.57 38.46 -21.37
CA GLN A 251 29.31 38.36 -20.10
C GLN A 251 29.43 36.92 -19.57
N VAL A 252 28.80 35.96 -20.23
CA VAL A 252 28.75 34.56 -19.81
C VAL A 252 29.79 33.73 -20.58
N PRO A 253 30.64 32.94 -19.91
CA PRO A 253 31.53 32.01 -20.60
C PRO A 253 30.70 30.99 -21.40
N SER A 254 31.02 30.85 -22.70
CA SER A 254 30.24 30.03 -23.66
C SER A 254 30.00 28.57 -23.22
N ASN A 255 30.87 28.03 -22.36
CA ASN A 255 30.78 26.64 -21.89
C ASN A 255 30.10 26.49 -20.52
N LEU A 256 29.92 27.57 -19.74
CA LEU A 256 29.42 27.49 -18.36
C LEU A 256 27.97 27.00 -18.30
N GLU A 257 27.13 27.46 -19.23
CA GLU A 257 25.74 27.00 -19.30
C GLU A 257 25.65 25.50 -19.66
N ASN A 258 26.50 25.05 -20.59
CA ASN A 258 26.54 23.65 -21.01
C ASN A 258 27.03 22.74 -19.87
N ASP A 259 28.07 23.14 -19.14
CA ASP A 259 28.57 22.42 -17.96
C ASP A 259 27.50 22.30 -16.87
N LEU A 260 26.74 23.38 -16.61
CA LEU A 260 25.66 23.36 -15.62
C LEU A 260 24.50 22.47 -16.05
N LYS A 261 24.14 22.49 -17.35
CA LYS A 261 23.13 21.58 -17.92
C LYS A 261 23.57 20.13 -17.82
N GLU A 262 24.84 19.83 -18.10
CA GLU A 262 25.40 18.49 -17.99
C GLU A 262 25.35 17.99 -16.54
N GLN A 263 25.86 18.78 -15.58
CA GLN A 263 25.81 18.43 -14.15
C GLN A 263 24.39 18.28 -13.62
N LEU A 264 23.44 19.09 -14.11
CA LEU A 264 22.02 18.96 -13.75
C LEU A 264 21.45 17.66 -14.29
N ASN A 265 21.69 17.35 -15.57
CA ASN A 265 21.24 16.11 -16.20
C ASN A 265 21.83 14.87 -15.52
N GLU A 266 23.11 14.89 -15.13
CA GLU A 266 23.70 13.82 -14.33
C GLU A 266 23.02 13.67 -12.96
N THR A 267 22.74 14.78 -12.28
CA THR A 267 22.10 14.75 -10.96
C THR A 267 20.64 14.28 -11.06
N LEU A 268 19.94 14.65 -12.13
CA LEU A 268 18.60 14.16 -12.45
C LEU A 268 18.63 12.66 -12.78
N LYS A 269 19.58 12.18 -13.59
CA LYS A 269 19.79 10.75 -13.85
C LYS A 269 20.07 9.97 -12.55
N LYS A 270 20.86 10.53 -11.62
CA LYS A 270 21.09 9.94 -10.28
C LYS A 270 19.80 9.86 -9.47
N LYS A 271 18.99 10.93 -9.46
CA LYS A 271 17.67 10.95 -8.81
C LYS A 271 16.72 9.93 -9.43
N GLU A 272 16.68 9.85 -10.76
CA GLU A 272 15.82 8.94 -11.52
C GLU A 272 16.23 7.49 -11.29
N SER A 273 17.53 7.18 -11.34
CA SER A 273 18.07 5.86 -10.99
C SER A 273 17.64 5.46 -9.57
N LEU A 274 17.76 6.35 -8.58
CA LEU A 274 17.27 6.07 -7.22
C LEU A 274 15.75 5.82 -7.15
N TRP A 275 14.94 6.50 -7.97
CA TRP A 275 13.49 6.26 -8.05
C TRP A 275 13.15 4.96 -8.77
N LYS A 276 13.87 4.63 -9.84
CA LYS A 276 13.76 3.36 -10.57
C LYS A 276 14.12 2.19 -9.67
N GLN A 277 15.17 2.33 -8.86
CA GLN A 277 15.54 1.29 -7.92
C GLN A 277 14.52 1.21 -6.75
N LYS A 278 13.93 2.33 -6.32
CA LYS A 278 12.82 2.36 -5.34
C LYS A 278 11.56 1.62 -5.81
N SER A 279 11.25 1.66 -7.11
CA SER A 279 10.01 1.07 -7.65
C SER A 279 10.08 -0.46 -7.83
N ARG A 280 11.28 -1.07 -7.75
CA ARG A 280 11.53 -2.53 -7.88
C ARG A 280 11.05 -3.14 -9.20
N ILE A 281 11.17 -2.42 -10.31
CA ILE A 281 10.68 -2.87 -11.63
C ILE A 281 11.85 -3.29 -12.51
N THR A 282 11.83 -4.57 -12.90
CA THR A 282 12.84 -5.20 -13.76
C THR A 282 12.47 -5.25 -15.25
N TRP A 283 11.21 -4.99 -15.63
CA TRP A 283 10.71 -5.26 -16.99
C TRP A 283 10.39 -4.02 -17.85
N LEU A 284 10.43 -2.80 -17.29
CA LEU A 284 10.14 -1.57 -18.05
C LEU A 284 11.42 -0.92 -18.55
N THR A 285 11.60 -0.96 -19.87
CA THR A 285 12.75 -0.42 -20.61
C THR A 285 12.59 1.04 -21.06
N THR A 286 11.39 1.62 -20.99
CA THR A 286 11.10 3.02 -21.41
C THR A 286 10.46 3.86 -20.30
N ILE A 287 10.94 5.11 -20.19
CA ILE A 287 11.00 5.91 -18.95
C ILE A 287 9.85 6.93 -18.79
N ASP A 288 9.28 7.50 -19.85
CA ASP A 288 8.47 8.73 -19.68
C ASP A 288 7.01 8.55 -19.20
N LEU A 289 6.46 7.33 -19.23
CA LEU A 289 5.02 7.09 -18.94
C LEU A 289 4.73 6.28 -17.67
N THR A 290 5.75 5.88 -16.91
CA THR A 290 5.61 4.75 -15.95
C THR A 290 5.40 5.13 -14.49
N THR A 291 5.78 6.33 -14.01
CA THR A 291 5.55 6.70 -12.60
C THR A 291 4.07 6.68 -12.25
N ASN A 292 3.21 7.24 -13.11
CA ASN A 292 1.76 7.22 -12.91
C ASN A 292 1.20 5.81 -12.86
N PHE A 293 1.54 4.92 -13.81
CA PHE A 293 1.08 3.54 -13.78
C PHE A 293 1.48 2.79 -12.48
N ILE A 294 2.71 3.02 -12.00
CA ILE A 294 3.23 2.38 -10.78
C ILE A 294 2.56 2.96 -9.53
N HIS A 295 2.40 4.28 -9.47
CA HIS A 295 1.69 4.95 -8.39
C HIS A 295 0.24 4.49 -8.35
N THR A 296 -0.43 4.46 -9.50
CA THR A 296 -1.79 3.98 -9.67
C THR A 296 -1.97 2.53 -9.24
N SER A 297 -1.16 1.61 -9.77
CA SER A 297 -1.23 0.18 -9.37
C SER A 297 -0.94 -0.03 -7.88
N THR A 298 -0.03 0.76 -7.31
CA THR A 298 0.25 0.76 -5.85
C THR A 298 -0.95 1.27 -5.06
N ILE A 299 -1.60 2.35 -5.49
CA ILE A 299 -2.79 2.92 -4.84
C ILE A 299 -3.95 1.92 -4.92
N VAL A 300 -4.23 1.35 -6.09
CA VAL A 300 -5.27 0.33 -6.29
C VAL A 300 -5.01 -0.87 -5.37
N ARG A 301 -3.77 -1.35 -5.30
CA ARG A 301 -3.40 -2.46 -4.40
C ARG A 301 -3.53 -2.08 -2.92
N ARG A 302 -3.18 -0.85 -2.53
CA ARG A 302 -3.38 -0.36 -1.15
C ARG A 302 -4.86 -0.29 -0.80
N ARG A 303 -5.69 0.25 -1.68
CA ARG A 303 -7.15 0.31 -1.52
C ARG A 303 -7.76 -1.08 -1.38
N ARG A 304 -7.41 -2.03 -2.26
CA ARG A 304 -7.89 -3.43 -2.17
C ARG A 304 -7.48 -4.14 -0.88
N ASN A 305 -6.30 -3.83 -0.34
CA ASN A 305 -5.80 -4.43 0.91
C ASN A 305 -6.20 -3.65 2.17
N ARG A 306 -6.85 -2.48 2.04
CA ARG A 306 -7.27 -1.68 3.17
C ARG A 306 -8.55 -2.25 3.74
N ILE A 307 -8.53 -2.56 5.03
CA ILE A 307 -9.71 -3.00 5.77
C ILE A 307 -10.39 -1.76 6.35
N GLY A 308 -11.28 -1.14 5.56
CA GLY A 308 -11.97 0.09 5.94
C GLY A 308 -13.25 -0.13 6.76
N SER A 309 -13.81 -1.34 6.73
CA SER A 309 -15.01 -1.70 7.47
C SER A 309 -15.08 -3.21 7.70
N LEU A 310 -15.85 -3.61 8.72
CA LEU A 310 -16.04 -5.00 9.09
C LEU A 310 -17.47 -5.25 9.57
N LYS A 311 -18.10 -6.32 9.09
CA LYS A 311 -19.42 -6.76 9.53
C LYS A 311 -19.29 -7.62 10.79
N ILE A 312 -19.97 -7.22 11.86
CA ILE A 312 -20.03 -7.89 13.16
C ILE A 312 -21.20 -8.90 13.16
N GLY A 313 -21.16 -9.86 14.08
CA GLY A 313 -22.11 -10.98 14.22
C GLY A 313 -23.60 -10.62 14.22
N ASN A 314 -23.96 -9.37 14.56
CA ASN A 314 -25.36 -8.89 14.59
C ASN A 314 -25.81 -8.28 13.26
N GLY A 315 -25.02 -8.41 12.19
CA GLY A 315 -25.31 -7.77 10.90
C GLY A 315 -24.84 -6.30 10.80
N ASN A 316 -24.53 -5.67 11.94
CA ASN A 316 -24.03 -4.30 12.03
C ASN A 316 -22.59 -4.17 11.52
N TRP A 317 -22.26 -3.01 10.96
CA TRP A 317 -20.91 -2.68 10.50
C TRP A 317 -20.19 -1.82 11.51
N THR A 318 -18.87 -2.05 11.62
CA THR A 318 -17.96 -1.13 12.29
C THR A 318 -17.00 -0.53 11.27
N PHE A 319 -16.70 0.76 11.47
CA PHE A 319 -15.70 1.52 10.72
C PHE A 319 -14.55 1.98 11.66
N ASP A 320 -14.65 1.66 12.96
CA ASP A 320 -13.64 2.02 13.96
C ASP A 320 -12.49 1.00 13.91
N GLN A 321 -11.26 1.51 13.68
CA GLN A 321 -10.05 0.71 13.59
C GLN A 321 -9.75 -0.05 14.89
N ASN A 322 -9.99 0.54 16.05
CA ASN A 322 -9.71 -0.10 17.33
C ASN A 322 -10.66 -1.27 17.57
N VAL A 323 -11.95 -1.07 17.27
CA VAL A 323 -12.95 -2.14 17.34
C VAL A 323 -12.63 -3.26 16.36
N MET A 324 -12.24 -2.91 15.12
CA MET A 324 -11.81 -3.91 14.12
C MET A 324 -10.58 -4.69 14.61
N ASN A 325 -9.54 -4.02 15.11
CA ASN A 325 -8.33 -4.66 15.63
C ASN A 325 -8.66 -5.66 16.75
N ASN A 326 -9.49 -5.26 17.71
CA ASN A 326 -9.93 -6.14 18.80
C ASN A 326 -10.67 -7.37 18.28
N LYS A 327 -11.56 -7.21 17.28
CA LYS A 327 -12.29 -8.34 16.68
C LYS A 327 -11.37 -9.32 15.95
N PHE A 328 -10.36 -8.83 15.26
CA PHE A 328 -9.34 -9.70 14.66
C PHE A 328 -8.53 -10.44 15.73
N GLN A 329 -8.11 -9.74 16.78
CA GLN A 329 -7.36 -10.32 17.89
C GLN A 329 -8.17 -11.43 18.59
N GLU A 330 -9.40 -11.14 19.02
CA GLU A 330 -10.30 -12.11 19.66
C GLU A 330 -10.51 -13.36 18.79
N HIS A 331 -10.73 -13.16 17.48
CA HIS A 331 -10.99 -14.26 16.56
C HIS A 331 -9.78 -15.18 16.39
N PHE A 332 -8.61 -14.61 16.09
CA PHE A 332 -7.42 -15.42 15.87
C PHE A 332 -6.86 -15.98 17.16
N GLN A 333 -6.94 -15.27 18.29
CA GLN A 333 -6.61 -15.85 19.60
C GLN A 333 -7.46 -17.09 19.86
N ARG A 334 -8.78 -17.05 19.62
CA ARG A 334 -9.64 -18.22 19.79
C ARG A 334 -9.26 -19.39 18.87
N ILE A 335 -8.90 -19.11 17.61
CA ILE A 335 -8.50 -20.15 16.64
C ILE A 335 -7.16 -20.79 17.03
N TYR A 336 -6.21 -20.00 17.51
CA TYR A 336 -4.86 -20.46 17.85
C TYR A 336 -4.70 -20.86 19.32
N GLN A 337 -5.78 -20.81 20.11
CA GLN A 337 -5.80 -21.31 21.47
C GLN A 337 -6.11 -22.80 21.46
N THR A 338 -5.26 -23.58 22.13
CA THR A 338 -5.52 -25.01 22.31
C THR A 338 -6.75 -25.23 23.19
N SER A 339 -7.55 -26.25 22.88
CA SER A 339 -8.56 -26.77 23.80
C SER A 339 -7.97 -27.60 24.95
N ASN A 340 -6.63 -27.72 25.00
CA ASN A 340 -5.87 -28.59 25.89
C ASN A 340 -6.46 -30.02 25.94
N PRO A 341 -6.60 -30.69 24.78
CA PRO A 341 -7.18 -32.02 24.74
C PRO A 341 -6.28 -33.01 25.51
N ILE A 342 -6.90 -33.92 26.27
CA ILE A 342 -6.19 -35.03 26.90
C ILE A 342 -5.82 -36.02 25.79
N ILE A 343 -4.53 -36.14 25.49
CA ILE A 343 -4.01 -37.10 24.52
C ILE A 343 -3.94 -38.45 25.23
N SER A 344 -4.70 -39.45 24.74
CA SER A 344 -4.66 -40.81 25.30
C SER A 344 -3.24 -41.40 25.21
N GLU A 345 -2.83 -42.14 26.24
CA GLU A 345 -1.57 -42.89 26.29
C GLU A 345 -1.45 -43.85 25.09
N ASP A 346 -2.58 -44.40 24.63
CA ASP A 346 -2.66 -45.33 23.49
C ASP A 346 -2.16 -44.72 22.17
N LEU A 347 -2.24 -43.39 22.03
CA LEU A 347 -1.77 -42.69 20.83
C LEU A 347 -0.24 -42.58 20.76
N LYS A 348 0.48 -42.72 21.90
CA LYS A 348 1.94 -42.60 21.95
C LYS A 348 2.65 -43.75 21.22
N ASN A 349 2.04 -44.93 21.20
CA ASN A 349 2.62 -46.14 20.59
C ASN A 349 2.22 -46.34 19.12
N LEU A 350 1.45 -45.43 18.52
CA LEU A 350 1.00 -45.54 17.12
C LEU A 350 2.09 -45.17 16.11
N PHE A 351 3.10 -44.42 16.52
CA PHE A 351 4.18 -43.98 15.64
C PHE A 351 5.48 -44.71 15.98
N PRO A 352 6.05 -45.50 15.06
CA PRO A 352 7.34 -46.12 15.30
C PRO A 352 8.43 -45.05 15.40
N THR A 353 9.34 -45.21 16.36
CA THR A 353 10.52 -44.36 16.49
C THR A 353 11.37 -44.52 15.23
N LYS A 354 11.45 -43.48 14.40
CA LYS A 354 12.22 -43.47 13.16
C LYS A 354 13.64 -42.92 13.30
N ILE A 355 13.93 -42.26 14.41
CA ILE A 355 15.19 -41.54 14.65
C ILE A 355 16.03 -42.34 15.65
N ASN A 356 17.23 -42.74 15.26
CA ASN A 356 18.17 -43.41 16.17
C ASN A 356 18.95 -42.39 17.04
N GLU A 357 19.69 -42.88 18.03
CA GLU A 357 20.42 -41.98 18.96
C GLU A 357 21.47 -41.11 18.26
N ASN A 358 22.18 -41.65 17.26
CA ASN A 358 23.18 -40.90 16.50
C ASN A 358 22.54 -39.77 15.68
N GLU A 359 21.40 -40.04 15.05
CA GLU A 359 20.61 -39.05 14.33
C GLU A 359 20.04 -38.01 15.29
N ASN A 360 19.62 -38.40 16.49
CA ASN A 360 19.14 -37.45 17.50
C ASN A 360 20.26 -36.53 18.00
N LEU A 361 21.47 -37.07 18.21
CA LEU A 361 22.66 -36.28 18.52
C LEU A 361 23.01 -35.32 17.39
N PHE A 362 22.91 -35.79 16.13
CA PHE A 362 23.11 -34.95 14.96
C PHE A 362 22.05 -33.84 14.86
N LEU A 363 20.77 -34.13 15.08
CA LEU A 363 19.69 -33.12 15.02
C LEU A 363 19.74 -32.09 16.16
N SER A 364 20.36 -32.45 17.28
CA SER A 364 20.47 -31.61 18.48
C SER A 364 21.79 -30.84 18.57
N HIS A 365 22.68 -30.99 17.58
CA HIS A 365 23.99 -30.35 17.62
C HIS A 365 23.89 -28.82 17.44
N VAL A 366 24.91 -28.11 17.92
CA VAL A 366 25.00 -26.66 17.75
C VAL A 366 25.50 -26.37 16.33
N PRO A 367 24.76 -25.61 15.51
CA PRO A 367 25.12 -25.38 14.12
C PRO A 367 26.40 -24.58 13.98
N SER A 368 27.23 -24.98 13.01
CA SER A 368 28.45 -24.29 12.61
C SER A 368 28.17 -23.00 11.85
N GLU A 369 29.19 -22.13 11.73
CA GLU A 369 29.10 -20.92 10.88
C GLU A 369 28.76 -21.28 9.43
N MET A 370 29.30 -22.39 8.92
CA MET A 370 29.08 -22.83 7.54
C MET A 370 27.61 -23.21 7.32
N GLU A 371 27.02 -24.01 8.22
CA GLU A 371 25.60 -24.39 8.13
C GLU A 371 24.68 -23.17 8.22
N ILE A 372 25.00 -22.24 9.14
CA ILE A 372 24.26 -20.97 9.25
C ILE A 372 24.35 -20.19 7.94
N TRP A 373 25.55 -20.11 7.35
CA TRP A 373 25.76 -19.39 6.11
C TRP A 373 25.03 -20.02 4.92
N ASP A 374 24.99 -21.35 4.84
CA ASP A 374 24.26 -22.06 3.79
C ASP A 374 22.76 -21.80 3.87
N VAL A 375 22.18 -21.81 5.08
CA VAL A 375 20.79 -21.39 5.29
C VAL A 375 20.57 -19.95 4.82
N VAL A 376 21.46 -19.02 5.20
CA VAL A 376 21.37 -17.61 4.78
C VAL A 376 21.38 -17.51 3.25
N LYS A 377 22.31 -18.19 2.56
CA LYS A 377 22.44 -18.21 1.09
C LYS A 377 21.21 -18.77 0.39
N GLN A 378 20.69 -19.91 0.83
CA GLN A 378 19.58 -20.61 0.18
C GLN A 378 18.25 -19.86 0.34
N THR A 379 18.11 -19.02 1.37
CA THR A 379 16.85 -18.32 1.60
C THR A 379 16.56 -17.22 0.56
N PRO A 380 15.32 -17.08 0.05
CA PRO A 380 14.99 -16.06 -0.96
C PRO A 380 15.13 -14.61 -0.42
N SER A 381 15.87 -13.76 -1.13
CA SER A 381 16.35 -12.45 -0.65
C SER A 381 15.24 -11.40 -0.45
N THR A 382 14.20 -11.41 -1.29
CA THR A 382 13.23 -10.30 -1.44
C THR A 382 11.94 -10.45 -0.62
N LYS A 383 11.86 -11.47 0.25
CA LYS A 383 10.68 -11.66 1.11
C LYS A 383 10.55 -10.55 2.16
N ALA A 384 9.31 -10.26 2.55
CA ALA A 384 8.99 -9.21 3.51
C ALA A 384 9.69 -9.42 4.87
N PRO A 385 10.25 -8.33 5.46
CA PRO A 385 10.95 -8.39 6.74
C PRO A 385 9.98 -8.43 7.93
N GLY A 386 10.52 -8.74 9.10
CA GLY A 386 9.80 -8.62 10.37
C GLY A 386 9.75 -7.18 10.91
N PRO A 387 9.37 -7.00 12.18
CA PRO A 387 9.36 -5.70 12.86
C PRO A 387 10.71 -4.97 12.91
N ASP A 388 11.82 -5.71 12.88
CA ASP A 388 13.17 -5.11 12.80
C ASP A 388 13.36 -4.31 11.50
N GLY A 389 12.73 -4.78 10.42
CA GLY A 389 12.74 -4.20 9.08
C GLY A 389 13.85 -4.72 8.18
N PHE A 390 14.72 -5.64 8.62
CA PHE A 390 15.81 -6.15 7.80
C PHE A 390 15.37 -7.35 6.96
N THR A 391 15.70 -7.31 5.67
CA THR A 391 15.38 -8.39 4.71
C THR A 391 16.50 -9.42 4.70
N LYS A 392 16.24 -10.60 4.14
CA LYS A 392 17.27 -11.64 3.95
C LYS A 392 18.42 -11.16 3.08
N LEU A 393 18.13 -10.28 2.12
CA LEU A 393 19.15 -9.62 1.29
C LEU A 393 20.21 -8.89 2.12
N PHE A 394 19.80 -8.18 3.19
CA PHE A 394 20.74 -7.50 4.09
C PHE A 394 21.75 -8.50 4.67
N TYR A 395 21.28 -9.65 5.14
CA TYR A 395 22.16 -10.66 5.74
C TYR A 395 23.14 -11.28 4.74
N LYS A 396 22.73 -11.40 3.47
CA LYS A 396 23.61 -11.91 2.39
C LYS A 396 24.70 -10.93 2.00
N ILE A 397 24.34 -9.66 1.81
CA ILE A 397 25.28 -8.64 1.32
C ILE A 397 26.28 -8.25 2.40
N TYR A 398 25.81 -8.09 3.64
CA TYR A 398 26.65 -7.63 4.75
C TYR A 398 27.11 -8.76 5.66
N TRP A 399 27.14 -10.00 5.16
CA TRP A 399 27.55 -11.19 5.92
C TRP A 399 28.85 -10.97 6.68
N GLU A 400 29.89 -10.49 6.00
CA GLU A 400 31.21 -10.26 6.61
C GLU A 400 31.18 -9.28 7.80
N VAL A 401 30.24 -8.34 7.82
CA VAL A 401 30.09 -7.38 8.92
C VAL A 401 29.31 -7.99 10.09
N ILE A 402 28.29 -8.79 9.81
CA ILE A 402 27.32 -9.23 10.81
C ILE A 402 27.54 -10.65 11.34
N LYS A 403 28.32 -11.48 10.63
CA LYS A 403 28.40 -12.93 10.85
C LYS A 403 28.76 -13.29 12.27
N ILE A 404 29.71 -12.56 12.89
CA ILE A 404 30.18 -12.82 14.25
C ILE A 404 29.01 -12.74 15.24
N ASP A 405 28.25 -11.65 15.20
CA ASP A 405 27.12 -11.44 16.12
C ASP A 405 25.93 -12.36 15.79
N LEU A 406 25.68 -12.63 14.50
CA LEU A 406 24.58 -13.50 14.07
C LEU A 406 24.82 -14.96 14.48
N VAL A 407 26.02 -15.48 14.20
CA VAL A 407 26.42 -16.85 14.55
C VAL A 407 26.37 -17.03 16.06
N ALA A 408 26.96 -16.10 16.82
CA ALA A 408 26.93 -16.14 18.28
C ALA A 408 25.48 -16.13 18.83
N ALA A 409 24.58 -15.33 18.25
CA ALA A 409 23.17 -15.30 18.66
C ALA A 409 22.44 -16.61 18.38
N ILE A 410 22.66 -17.23 17.22
CA ILE A 410 22.03 -18.50 16.83
C ILE A 410 22.58 -19.63 17.71
N GLN A 411 23.90 -19.77 17.81
CA GLN A 411 24.52 -20.82 18.62
C GLN A 411 24.12 -20.71 20.10
N ASN A 412 24.04 -19.50 20.63
CA ASN A 412 23.58 -19.28 22.01
C ASN A 412 22.15 -19.78 22.24
N PHE A 413 21.27 -19.70 21.25
CA PHE A 413 19.93 -20.29 21.31
C PHE A 413 19.99 -21.83 21.36
N PHE A 414 20.77 -22.47 20.48
CA PHE A 414 20.91 -23.93 20.47
C PHE A 414 21.56 -24.49 21.74
N ILE A 415 22.45 -23.73 22.38
CA ILE A 415 23.08 -24.12 23.65
C ILE A 415 22.11 -24.00 24.84
N ASN A 416 21.35 -22.90 24.93
CA ASN A 416 20.60 -22.56 26.14
C ASN A 416 19.09 -22.79 26.04
N GLY A 417 18.56 -23.04 24.85
CA GLY A 417 17.12 -23.12 24.57
C GLY A 417 16.35 -21.82 24.81
N LYS A 418 17.04 -20.69 25.00
CA LYS A 418 16.43 -19.40 25.38
C LYS A 418 16.41 -18.44 24.19
N LEU A 419 15.20 -18.07 23.76
CA LEU A 419 14.98 -17.08 22.71
C LEU A 419 14.69 -15.70 23.30
N LEU A 420 15.43 -14.67 22.83
CA LEU A 420 15.15 -13.28 23.18
C LEU A 420 13.77 -12.87 22.62
N LYS A 421 12.90 -12.33 23.49
CA LYS A 421 11.53 -11.91 23.11
C LYS A 421 11.49 -10.97 21.90
N GLU A 422 12.44 -10.04 21.80
CA GLU A 422 12.53 -9.09 20.69
C GLU A 422 12.71 -9.78 19.32
N LEU A 423 13.44 -10.91 19.27
CA LEU A 423 13.61 -11.68 18.03
C LEU A 423 12.32 -12.35 17.58
N ASN A 424 11.45 -12.73 18.51
CA ASN A 424 10.16 -13.37 18.24
C ASN A 424 9.03 -12.35 17.91
N HIS A 425 9.30 -11.05 18.00
CA HIS A 425 8.33 -10.06 17.55
C HIS A 425 7.98 -10.29 16.08
N THR A 426 6.67 -10.27 15.79
CA THR A 426 6.12 -10.63 14.49
C THR A 426 5.04 -9.62 14.11
N ASN A 427 5.11 -9.09 12.89
CA ASN A 427 4.01 -8.32 12.34
C ASN A 427 2.99 -9.28 11.73
N ILE A 428 1.70 -9.08 12.02
CA ILE A 428 0.62 -9.86 11.40
C ILE A 428 0.08 -9.06 10.21
N ALA A 429 0.21 -9.62 9.01
CA ALA A 429 -0.42 -9.09 7.80
C ALA A 429 -1.72 -9.86 7.52
N LEU A 430 -2.83 -9.15 7.34
CA LEU A 430 -4.11 -9.74 7.01
C LEU A 430 -4.31 -9.71 5.49
N ILE A 431 -4.35 -10.90 4.87
CA ILE A 431 -4.55 -11.03 3.42
C ILE A 431 -6.00 -11.48 3.14
N PRO A 432 -6.73 -10.80 2.25
CA PRO A 432 -8.09 -11.20 1.92
C PRO A 432 -8.12 -12.51 1.12
N LYS A 433 -9.05 -13.41 1.46
CA LYS A 433 -9.30 -14.69 0.77
C LYS A 433 -10.10 -14.53 -0.52
N LYS A 434 -10.86 -13.45 -0.63
CA LYS A 434 -11.80 -13.18 -1.72
C LYS A 434 -11.96 -11.68 -1.92
N ASP A 435 -12.58 -11.32 -3.04
CA ASP A 435 -12.94 -9.93 -3.32
C ASP A 435 -13.98 -9.41 -2.34
N SER A 436 -13.87 -8.12 -2.02
CA SER A 436 -14.74 -7.39 -1.07
C SER A 436 -14.94 -8.12 0.27
N PRO A 437 -13.86 -8.36 1.03
CA PRO A 437 -13.90 -9.09 2.30
C PRO A 437 -14.60 -8.27 3.39
N ASN A 438 -15.70 -8.79 3.95
CA ASN A 438 -16.50 -8.08 4.95
C ASN A 438 -16.61 -8.75 6.34
N LYS A 439 -16.00 -9.93 6.55
CA LYS A 439 -16.04 -10.66 7.82
C LYS A 439 -14.64 -11.09 8.21
N VAL A 440 -14.39 -11.29 9.51
CA VAL A 440 -13.06 -11.62 10.05
C VAL A 440 -12.46 -12.88 9.41
N HIS A 441 -13.26 -13.94 9.24
CA HIS A 441 -12.81 -15.20 8.64
C HIS A 441 -12.49 -15.12 7.13
N ASN A 442 -12.83 -14.00 6.47
CA ASN A 442 -12.45 -13.75 5.09
C ASN A 442 -10.97 -13.34 4.96
N PHE A 443 -10.24 -13.22 6.05
CA PHE A 443 -8.82 -12.86 6.06
C PHE A 443 -7.96 -14.03 6.53
N ILE A 444 -6.76 -14.13 5.97
CA ILE A 444 -5.71 -15.04 6.40
C ILE A 444 -4.64 -14.20 7.13
N PRO A 445 -4.29 -14.55 8.37
CA PRO A 445 -3.18 -13.92 9.05
C PRO A 445 -1.86 -14.52 8.55
N ILE A 446 -0.93 -13.67 8.14
CA ILE A 446 0.44 -14.05 7.77
C ILE A 446 1.41 -13.41 8.76
N SER A 447 2.19 -14.27 9.40
CA SER A 447 3.26 -13.90 10.32
C SER A 447 4.51 -13.45 9.59
N LEU A 448 4.82 -12.16 9.68
CA LEU A 448 6.07 -11.57 9.22
C LEU A 448 7.05 -11.47 10.40
N SER A 449 7.74 -12.58 10.68
CA SER A 449 8.74 -12.65 11.75
C SER A 449 10.11 -12.11 11.31
N ASN A 450 10.92 -11.68 12.27
CA ASN A 450 12.30 -11.24 12.04
C ASN A 450 13.12 -12.34 11.37
N VAL A 451 14.08 -11.93 10.55
CA VAL A 451 14.85 -12.86 9.70
C VAL A 451 15.75 -13.78 10.54
N CYS A 452 16.37 -13.27 11.61
CA CYS A 452 17.16 -14.08 12.53
C CYS A 452 16.33 -15.22 13.16
N TYR A 453 15.09 -14.94 13.57
CA TYR A 453 14.18 -15.97 14.08
C TYR A 453 13.89 -17.04 13.02
N LYS A 454 13.73 -16.64 11.75
CA LYS A 454 13.53 -17.58 10.65
C LYS A 454 14.76 -18.46 10.41
N PHE A 455 15.97 -17.94 10.56
CA PHE A 455 17.18 -18.77 10.44
C PHE A 455 17.25 -19.85 11.52
N ILE A 456 16.96 -19.48 12.78
CA ILE A 456 16.87 -20.42 13.90
C ILE A 456 15.88 -21.56 13.60
N LEU A 457 14.72 -21.25 13.00
CA LEU A 457 13.72 -22.26 12.65
C LEU A 457 14.07 -23.11 11.42
N LEU A 458 14.86 -22.58 10.49
CA LEU A 458 15.22 -23.28 9.25
C LEU A 458 16.34 -24.29 9.45
N LEU A 459 17.29 -24.00 10.34
CA LEU A 459 18.44 -24.87 10.61
C LEU A 459 18.02 -26.32 10.96
N PRO A 460 17.10 -26.56 11.93
CA PRO A 460 16.66 -27.92 12.23
C PRO A 460 15.90 -28.54 11.05
N VAL A 461 15.11 -27.76 10.31
CA VAL A 461 14.31 -28.27 9.18
C VAL A 461 15.19 -28.83 8.08
N ASP A 462 16.31 -28.16 7.79
CA ASP A 462 17.26 -28.63 6.79
C ASP A 462 17.96 -29.91 7.27
N SER A 463 18.36 -29.98 8.55
CA SER A 463 18.88 -31.23 9.15
C SER A 463 17.85 -32.37 9.13
N PHE A 464 16.59 -32.11 9.50
CA PHE A 464 15.51 -33.10 9.48
C PHE A 464 15.22 -33.63 8.08
N ARG A 465 15.28 -32.76 7.05
CA ARG A 465 15.09 -33.20 5.67
C ARG A 465 16.18 -34.16 5.23
N THR A 466 17.43 -33.93 5.62
CA THR A 466 18.54 -34.84 5.29
C THR A 466 18.46 -36.17 6.03
N THR A 467 17.85 -36.20 7.22
CA THR A 467 17.73 -37.43 8.03
C THR A 467 16.48 -38.26 7.69
N LEU A 468 15.38 -37.61 7.30
CA LEU A 468 14.07 -38.27 7.12
C LEU A 468 13.71 -38.57 5.66
N LEU A 469 14.39 -37.95 4.69
CA LEU A 469 14.28 -38.25 3.25
C LEU A 469 15.47 -39.11 2.84
#